data_AF-A0A170V292-F1
#
_entry.id   AF-A0A170V292-F1
#
_cell.length_a   1.000
_cell.length_b   1.000
_cell.length_c   1.000
_cell.angle_alpha   90.00
_cell.angle_beta   90.00
_cell.angle_gamma   90.00
#
_symmetry.space_group_name_H-M   'P 1'
#
loop_
_entity.id
_entity.type
_entity.pdbx_description
1 polymer ?
#
loop_
_entity_poly.entity_id
_entity_poly.type
_entity_poly.pdbx_seq_one_letter_code
_entity_poly.pdbx_strand_id
1 'polypeptide(L)'
;NNVKDEILPTKSNVSKIKGKRNAVYTSASNLVDIKYNENAGRYAEASAEIPCGEILLCEKAYCAVLLNENVKTHCFQCFKRIIAGEPCPTCSCVKFCSDKCKTTALTSHHHYECPVLETLWSSGISVTCLMSLRIISQNSI
;
A
#
# COMPACT_ATOMS: atom_id res chain seq x y z
N ASN A 1 -36.29 -9.95 9.22
CA ASN A 1 -35.17 -10.17 10.16
C ASN A 1 -33.96 -9.38 9.72
N ASN A 2 -33.63 -8.36 10.52
CA ASN A 2 -32.56 -7.39 10.35
C ASN A 2 -31.19 -8.04 10.09
N VAL A 3 -30.60 -7.75 8.94
CA VAL A 3 -29.16 -7.50 8.85
C VAL A 3 -29.03 -6.18 8.14
N LYS A 4 -28.66 -5.14 8.89
CA LYS A 4 -28.34 -3.83 8.32
C LYS A 4 -27.07 -4.03 7.51
N ASP A 5 -27.17 -3.83 6.19
CA ASP A 5 -26.01 -3.64 5.33
C ASP A 5 -25.27 -2.39 5.82
N GLU A 6 -24.25 -2.60 6.64
CA GLU A 6 -23.25 -1.55 6.90
C GLU A 6 -22.48 -1.32 5.60
N ILE A 7 -22.99 -0.37 4.82
CA ILE A 7 -22.26 0.27 3.73
C ILE A 7 -20.99 0.85 4.35
N LEU A 8 -19.87 0.14 4.17
CA LEU A 8 -18.54 0.66 4.51
C LEU A 8 -18.39 2.06 3.89
N PRO A 9 -18.02 3.08 4.67
CA PRO A 9 -17.98 4.46 4.20
C PRO A 9 -16.98 4.58 3.04
N THR A 10 -17.52 4.61 1.82
CA THR A 10 -16.80 4.98 0.61
C THR A 10 -16.50 6.47 0.64
N LYS A 11 -15.41 6.82 1.31
CA LYS A 11 -14.56 8.01 1.07
C LYS A 11 -13.37 7.93 2.03
N SER A 12 -12.36 7.14 1.68
CA SER A 12 -11.02 7.32 2.25
C SER A 12 -10.45 8.61 1.67
N ASN A 13 -10.90 9.77 2.17
CA ASN A 13 -10.11 10.98 2.08
C ASN A 13 -8.81 10.64 2.81
N VAL A 14 -7.74 10.34 2.07
CA VAL A 14 -6.41 10.34 2.66
C VAL A 14 -6.19 11.77 3.08
N SER A 15 -6.42 12.02 4.37
CA SER A 15 -6.40 13.34 4.96
C SER A 15 -5.03 13.94 4.67
N LYS A 16 -5.04 15.04 3.91
CA LYS A 16 -3.81 15.71 3.47
C LYS A 16 -3.16 16.40 4.67
N ILE A 17 -1.84 16.51 4.65
CA ILE A 17 -1.10 17.37 5.59
C ILE A 17 -1.68 18.78 5.51
N LYS A 18 -2.10 19.31 6.66
CA LYS A 18 -2.55 20.69 6.77
C LYS A 18 -1.34 21.61 6.88
N GLY A 19 -1.42 22.81 6.29
CA GLY A 19 -0.36 23.81 6.40
C GLY A 19 0.84 23.55 5.48
N LYS A 20 2.02 24.01 5.92
CA LYS A 20 3.25 23.94 5.13
C LYS A 20 3.87 22.56 5.23
N ARG A 21 4.52 22.12 4.14
CA ARG A 21 5.31 20.88 4.13
C ARG A 21 6.73 21.18 4.63
N ASN A 22 7.39 20.17 5.18
CA ASN A 22 8.81 20.25 5.48
C ASN A 22 9.58 20.49 4.17
N ALA A 23 10.56 21.39 4.20
CA ALA A 23 11.30 21.81 3.00
C ALA A 23 12.20 20.70 2.44
N VAL A 24 12.72 19.84 3.31
CA VAL A 24 13.59 18.71 2.94
C VAL A 24 12.75 17.46 2.70
N TYR A 25 11.81 17.16 3.60
CA TYR A 25 10.97 15.97 3.54
C TYR A 25 9.55 16.34 3.13
N THR A 26 9.31 16.48 1.83
CA THR A 26 8.03 16.99 1.31
C THR A 26 6.82 16.15 1.68
N SER A 27 6.98 14.85 1.96
CA SER A 27 5.91 13.98 2.48
C SER A 27 5.52 14.27 3.94
N ALA A 28 6.28 15.10 4.66
CA ALA A 28 6.08 15.46 6.06
C ALA A 28 5.56 16.89 6.23
N SER A 29 4.91 17.15 7.36
CA SER A 29 4.52 18.48 7.83
C SER A 29 5.75 19.29 8.25
N ASN A 30 5.69 20.61 8.12
CA ASN A 30 6.73 21.49 8.65
C ASN A 30 6.80 21.52 10.19
N LEU A 31 5.84 20.87 10.87
CA LEU A 31 5.81 20.66 12.31
C LEU A 31 6.74 19.52 12.78
N VAL A 32 7.37 18.80 11.85
CA VAL A 32 8.33 17.73 12.14
C VAL A 32 9.63 18.01 11.41
N ASP A 33 10.73 17.94 12.14
CA ASP A 33 12.08 17.93 11.60
C ASP A 33 12.72 16.55 11.76
N ILE A 34 13.55 16.18 10.79
CA ILE A 34 14.36 14.96 10.88
C ILE A 34 15.77 15.37 11.31
N LYS A 35 16.15 14.97 12.51
CA LYS A 35 17.46 15.24 13.13
C LYS A 35 18.33 13.98 13.15
N TYR A 36 19.58 14.15 13.54
CA TYR A 36 20.54 13.06 13.68
C TYR A 36 21.29 13.17 15.01
N ASN A 37 21.50 12.05 15.67
CA ASN A 37 22.50 11.92 16.74
C ASN A 37 23.17 10.53 16.69
N GLU A 38 24.30 10.38 17.38
CA GLU A 38 25.10 9.14 17.31
C GLU A 38 24.41 7.92 17.93
N ASN A 39 23.52 8.14 18.92
CA ASN A 39 22.89 7.05 19.65
C ASN A 39 21.68 6.46 18.91
N ALA A 40 20.91 7.29 18.20
CA ALA A 40 19.66 6.93 17.55
C ALA A 40 19.74 6.94 16.01
N GLY A 41 20.82 7.49 15.44
CA GLY A 41 20.87 7.80 14.01
C GLY A 41 19.88 8.91 13.66
N ARG A 42 19.12 8.72 12.58
CA ARG A 42 18.09 9.69 12.14
C ARG A 42 16.79 9.49 12.92
N TYR A 43 16.21 10.58 13.41
CA TYR A 43 14.95 10.55 14.15
C TYR A 43 14.08 11.75 13.83
N ALA A 44 12.76 11.59 13.99
CA ALA A 44 11.79 12.66 13.84
C ALA A 44 11.60 13.39 15.18
N GLU A 45 11.62 14.71 15.15
CA GLU A 45 11.40 15.59 16.30
C GLU A 45 10.34 16.63 15.96
N ALA A 46 9.45 16.94 16.90
CA ALA A 46 8.49 18.03 16.74
C ALA A 46 9.23 19.37 16.74
N SER A 47 9.00 20.20 15.70
CA SER A 47 9.60 21.54 15.60
C SER A 47 8.76 22.63 16.27
N ALA A 48 7.53 22.30 16.67
CA ALA A 48 6.59 23.16 17.40
C ALA A 48 5.54 22.31 18.14
N GLU A 49 4.62 22.94 18.87
CA GLU A 49 3.47 22.24 19.45
C GLU A 49 2.56 21.65 18.36
N ILE A 50 2.18 20.38 18.55
CA ILE A 50 1.36 19.61 17.61
C ILE A 50 0.02 19.28 18.27
N PRO A 51 -1.10 19.85 17.80
CA PRO A 51 -2.42 19.47 18.27
C PRO A 51 -2.77 18.01 17.96
N CYS A 52 -3.54 17.38 18.85
CA CYS A 52 -4.08 16.04 18.61
C CYS A 52 -4.91 15.98 17.32
N GLY A 53 -4.70 14.92 16.53
CA GLY A 53 -5.39 14.71 15.26
C GLY A 53 -4.73 15.38 14.05
N GLU A 54 -3.59 16.05 14.22
CA GLU A 54 -2.79 16.56 13.10
C GLU A 54 -2.03 15.45 12.35
N ILE A 55 -1.87 15.66 11.04
CA ILE A 55 -1.22 14.69 10.15
C ILE A 55 0.19 15.16 9.88
N LEU A 56 1.14 14.38 10.40
CA LEU A 56 2.56 14.73 10.37
C LEU A 56 3.28 14.18 9.14
N LEU A 57 2.83 13.04 8.61
CA LEU A 57 3.44 12.37 7.46
C LEU A 57 2.34 11.74 6.62
N CYS A 58 2.42 11.92 5.30
CA CYS A 58 1.58 11.23 4.35
C CYS A 58 2.38 10.92 3.10
N GLU A 59 2.66 9.62 2.89
CA GLU A 59 3.39 9.13 1.72
C GLU A 59 2.64 8.00 1.03
N LYS A 60 2.89 7.86 -0.28
CA LYS A 60 2.48 6.67 -1.01
C LYS A 60 3.47 5.56 -0.68
N ALA A 61 2.97 4.37 -0.34
CA ALA A 61 3.81 3.21 -0.11
C ALA A 61 4.77 3.00 -1.29
N TYR A 62 6.07 2.92 -0.99
CA TYR A 62 7.08 2.63 -2.00
C TYR A 62 6.86 1.24 -2.61
N CYS A 63 6.57 0.25 -1.76
CA CYS A 63 6.21 -1.11 -2.15
C CYS A 63 5.10 -1.62 -1.23
N ALA A 64 4.15 -2.34 -1.80
CA ALA A 64 3.13 -3.05 -1.05
C ALA A 64 2.75 -4.34 -1.79
N VAL A 65 2.49 -5.39 -1.03
CA VAL A 65 2.07 -6.70 -1.54
C VAL A 65 0.85 -7.17 -0.77
N LEU A 66 -0.06 -7.86 -1.46
CA LEU A 66 -1.23 -8.46 -0.81
C LEU A 66 -0.83 -9.82 -0.23
N LEU A 67 -1.13 -10.04 1.04
CA LEU A 67 -0.92 -11.33 1.69
C LEU A 67 -1.89 -12.38 1.15
N ASN A 68 -1.46 -13.65 1.10
CA ASN A 68 -2.24 -14.76 0.55
C ASN A 68 -3.60 -14.91 1.25
N GLU A 69 -3.64 -14.72 2.57
CA GLU A 69 -4.86 -14.83 3.37
C GLU A 69 -5.93 -13.81 2.96
N ASN A 70 -5.51 -12.70 2.35
CA ASN A 70 -6.37 -11.59 1.94
C ASN A 70 -6.74 -11.59 0.46
N VAL A 71 -6.17 -12.49 -0.36
CA VAL A 71 -6.40 -12.52 -1.81
C VAL A 71 -7.85 -12.82 -2.19
N LYS A 72 -8.55 -13.56 -1.31
CA LYS A 72 -9.98 -13.87 -1.47
C LYS A 72 -10.91 -12.70 -1.15
N THR A 73 -10.43 -11.66 -0.49
CA THR A 73 -11.29 -10.57 0.02
C THR A 73 -10.90 -9.19 -0.45
N HIS A 74 -9.71 -9.01 -1.04
CA HIS A 74 -9.20 -7.71 -1.47
C HIS A 74 -8.76 -7.71 -2.94
N CYS A 75 -8.77 -6.51 -3.54
CA CYS A 75 -8.17 -6.25 -4.84
C CYS A 75 -6.64 -6.36 -4.76
N PHE A 76 -6.04 -7.11 -5.68
CA PHE A 76 -4.58 -7.31 -5.71
C PHE A 76 -3.79 -6.03 -5.98
N GLN A 77 -4.37 -5.06 -6.69
CA GLN A 77 -3.70 -3.80 -7.05
C GLN A 77 -3.83 -2.70 -5.98
N CYS A 78 -5.02 -2.52 -5.42
CA CYS A 78 -5.33 -1.35 -4.59
C CYS A 78 -5.67 -1.71 -3.14
N PHE A 79 -5.67 -3.00 -2.80
CA PHE A 79 -5.95 -3.55 -1.48
C PHE A 79 -7.31 -3.15 -0.89
N LYS A 80 -8.25 -2.64 -1.70
CA LYS A 80 -9.62 -2.41 -1.25
C LYS A 80 -10.32 -3.76 -1.10
N ARG A 81 -11.13 -3.91 -0.05
CA ARG A 81 -12.04 -5.05 0.09
C ARG A 81 -13.02 -5.06 -1.07
N ILE A 82 -13.28 -6.24 -1.61
CA ILE A 82 -14.21 -6.46 -2.71
C ILE A 82 -15.10 -7.68 -2.46
N ILE A 83 -16.34 -7.58 -2.91
CA ILE A 83 -17.31 -8.67 -2.89
C ILE A 83 -17.10 -9.53 -4.15
N ALA A 84 -17.11 -8.89 -5.32
CA ALA A 84 -16.78 -9.48 -6.60
C ALA A 84 -15.58 -8.76 -7.24
N GLY A 85 -14.81 -9.47 -8.07
CA GLY A 85 -13.67 -8.91 -8.77
C GLY A 85 -13.38 -9.66 -10.07
N GLU A 86 -12.73 -8.96 -10.99
CA GLU A 86 -12.28 -9.49 -12.26
C GLU A 86 -11.04 -10.37 -12.05
N PRO A 87 -11.01 -11.61 -12.57
CA PRO A 87 -9.85 -12.48 -12.43
C PRO A 87 -8.67 -11.99 -13.29
N CYS A 88 -7.48 -12.48 -12.98
CA CYS A 88 -6.35 -12.42 -13.91
C CYS A 88 -6.65 -13.30 -15.13
N PRO A 89 -6.31 -12.88 -16.37
CA PRO A 89 -6.55 -13.69 -17.56
C PRO A 89 -5.66 -14.94 -17.65
N THR A 90 -4.55 -14.99 -16.89
CA THR A 90 -3.56 -16.07 -16.99
C THR A 90 -3.37 -16.89 -15.71
N CYS A 91 -3.98 -16.50 -14.59
CA CYS A 91 -3.99 -17.29 -13.37
C CYS A 91 -5.31 -17.15 -12.58
N SER A 92 -5.60 -18.13 -11.72
CA SER A 92 -6.71 -18.10 -10.77
C SER A 92 -6.34 -17.52 -9.40
N CYS A 93 -5.11 -17.02 -9.25
CA CYS A 93 -4.56 -16.64 -7.95
C CYS A 93 -5.13 -15.32 -7.41
N VAL A 94 -5.45 -14.36 -8.28
CA VAL A 94 -5.74 -12.97 -7.89
C VAL A 94 -6.99 -12.42 -8.57
N LYS A 95 -7.55 -11.35 -7.98
CA LYS A 95 -8.69 -10.63 -8.52
C LYS A 95 -8.57 -9.12 -8.33
N PHE A 96 -9.29 -8.37 -9.16
CA PHE A 96 -9.21 -6.91 -9.25
C PHE A 96 -10.58 -6.25 -9.11
N CYS A 97 -10.65 -5.09 -8.45
CA CYS A 97 -11.91 -4.37 -8.25
C CYS A 97 -12.44 -3.68 -9.52
N SER A 98 -11.62 -3.53 -10.55
CA SER A 98 -11.98 -2.85 -11.80
C SER A 98 -10.98 -3.18 -12.90
N ASP A 99 -11.39 -2.97 -14.16
CA ASP A 99 -10.51 -3.11 -15.32
C ASP A 99 -9.26 -2.24 -15.20
N LYS A 100 -9.39 -1.00 -14.69
CA LYS A 100 -8.25 -0.13 -14.39
C LYS A 100 -7.24 -0.78 -13.45
N CYS A 101 -7.70 -1.42 -12.36
CA CYS A 101 -6.81 -2.10 -11.42
C CYS A 101 -6.16 -3.33 -12.04
N LYS A 102 -6.92 -4.11 -12.81
CA LYS A 102 -6.41 -5.28 -13.55
C LYS A 102 -5.32 -4.86 -14.53
N THR A 103 -5.60 -3.88 -15.39
CA THR A 103 -4.65 -3.36 -16.37
C THR A 103 -3.41 -2.78 -15.70
N THR A 104 -3.57 -1.98 -14.64
CA THR A 104 -2.42 -1.41 -13.91
C THR A 104 -1.53 -2.52 -13.33
N ALA A 105 -2.11 -3.54 -12.70
CA ALA A 105 -1.33 -4.63 -12.13
C ALA A 105 -0.60 -5.43 -13.20
N LEU A 106 -1.32 -5.79 -14.28
CA LEU A 106 -0.77 -6.58 -15.38
C LEU A 106 0.33 -5.86 -16.16
N THR A 107 0.31 -4.53 -16.26
CA THR A 107 1.36 -3.78 -16.95
C THR A 107 2.54 -3.44 -16.05
N SER A 108 2.31 -3.27 -14.74
CA SER A 108 3.36 -2.79 -13.84
C SER A 108 4.15 -3.91 -13.17
N HIS A 109 3.51 -5.00 -12.74
CA HIS A 109 4.19 -5.93 -11.84
C HIS A 109 3.67 -7.37 -11.87
N HIS A 110 2.37 -7.56 -12.04
CA HIS A 110 1.76 -8.88 -11.88
C HIS A 110 2.16 -9.81 -13.02
N HIS A 111 2.47 -9.32 -14.22
CA HIS A 111 2.95 -10.17 -15.31
C HIS A 111 4.28 -10.86 -14.99
N TYR A 112 5.16 -10.22 -14.21
CA TYR A 112 6.40 -10.83 -13.73
C TYR A 112 6.14 -11.84 -12.61
N GLU A 113 5.18 -11.57 -11.74
CA GLU A 113 4.89 -12.42 -10.59
C GLU A 113 3.95 -13.59 -10.88
N CYS A 114 3.04 -13.43 -11.82
CA CYS A 114 1.93 -14.34 -12.09
C CYS A 114 2.39 -15.80 -12.21
N PRO A 115 3.49 -16.14 -12.92
CA PRO A 115 3.94 -17.52 -13.04
C PRO A 115 4.49 -18.14 -11.75
N VAL A 116 4.92 -17.33 -10.78
CA VAL A 116 5.62 -17.79 -9.57
C VAL A 116 4.83 -17.56 -8.29
N LEU A 117 3.79 -16.75 -8.33
CA LEU A 117 3.08 -16.24 -7.15
C LEU A 117 2.50 -17.37 -6.29
N GLU A 118 1.84 -18.35 -6.90
CA GLU A 118 1.28 -19.52 -6.20
C GLU A 118 2.37 -20.32 -5.49
N THR A 119 3.45 -20.64 -6.21
CA THR A 119 4.61 -21.34 -5.65
C THR A 119 5.23 -20.60 -4.49
N LEU A 120 5.40 -19.28 -4.60
CA LEU A 120 5.94 -18.45 -3.52
C LEU A 120 5.04 -18.51 -2.28
N TRP A 121 3.74 -18.37 -2.44
CA TRP A 121 2.80 -18.50 -1.32
C TRP A 121 2.80 -19.89 -0.69
N SER A 122 2.73 -20.95 -1.50
CA SER A 122 2.71 -22.33 -1.01
C SER A 122 4.02 -22.77 -0.35
N SER A 123 5.15 -22.14 -0.71
CA SER A 123 6.45 -22.44 -0.10
C SER A 123 6.60 -21.94 1.35
N GLY A 124 5.68 -21.11 1.84
CA GLY A 124 5.79 -20.49 3.17
C GLY A 124 6.88 -19.43 3.26
N ILE A 125 7.31 -18.86 2.13
CA ILE A 125 8.33 -17.81 2.11
C ILE A 125 7.87 -16.56 2.85
N SER A 126 8.82 -15.83 3.43
CA SER A 126 8.53 -14.55 4.08
C SER A 126 7.94 -13.54 3.11
N VAL A 127 7.01 -12.72 3.60
CA VAL A 127 6.47 -11.56 2.88
C VAL A 127 7.57 -10.61 2.37
N THR A 128 8.72 -10.58 3.04
CA THR A 128 9.86 -9.77 2.58
C THR A 128 10.34 -10.17 1.20
N CYS A 129 10.30 -11.47 0.85
CA CYS A 129 10.68 -11.93 -0.49
C CYS A 129 9.69 -11.48 -1.56
N LEU A 130 8.39 -11.46 -1.26
CA LEU A 130 7.37 -10.89 -2.15
C LEU A 130 7.59 -9.38 -2.33
N MET A 131 7.89 -8.66 -1.25
CA MET A 131 8.22 -7.24 -1.34
C MET A 131 9.49 -6.99 -2.16
N SER A 132 10.54 -7.79 -1.99
CA SER A 132 11.76 -7.69 -2.79
C SER A 132 11.48 -7.90 -4.28
N LEU A 133 10.71 -8.93 -4.63
CA LEU A 133 10.29 -9.17 -6.01
C LEU A 133 9.50 -7.98 -6.55
N ARG A 134 8.51 -7.49 -5.80
CA ARG A 134 7.69 -6.32 -6.14
C ARG A 134 8.54 -5.07 -6.35
N ILE A 135 9.52 -4.79 -5.49
CA ILE A 135 10.42 -3.62 -5.61
C ILE A 135 11.17 -3.64 -6.94
N ILE A 136 11.67 -4.81 -7.34
CA ILE A 136 12.41 -5.00 -8.59
C ILE A 136 11.45 -4.94 -9.79
N SER A 137 10.29 -5.59 -9.69
CA SER A 137 9.37 -5.77 -10.81
C SER A 137 8.53 -4.53 -11.13
N GLN A 138 8.20 -3.72 -10.12
CA GLN A 138 7.25 -2.58 -10.26
C GLN A 138 7.90 -1.30 -10.79
N ASN A 139 9.23 -1.25 -10.85
CA ASN A 139 9.98 -0.13 -11.41
C ASN A 139 10.50 -0.59 -12.79
N SER A 140 10.15 0.15 -13.84
CA SER A 140 10.79 -0.05 -15.15
C SER A 140 12.29 0.23 -15.00
N ILE A 141 13.14 -0.78 -15.26
CA ILE A 141 14.57 -0.58 -15.52
C ILE A 141 14.71 0.01 -16.93
#